data_AF-A0A1Q7CAB7-F1
#
_entry.id   AF-A0A1Q7CAB7-F1
#
_cell.length_a   1.000
_cell.length_b   1.000
_cell.length_c   1.000
_cell.angle_alpha   90.00
_cell.angle_beta   90.00
_cell.angle_gamma   90.00
#
_symmetry.space_group_name_H-M   'P 1'
#
loop_
_entity.id
_entity.type
_entity.pdbx_description
1 polymer ?
#
loop_
_entity_poly.entity_id
_entity_poly.type
_entity_poly.pdbx_seq_one_letter_code
_entity_poly.pdbx_strand_id
1 'polypeptide(L)'
;MYNFSIPSSLKAWIDQIVRLGKTVGYGPNGPQGLLAKKKVVVITSREGAYEKGTAKEAFDFQEPYLRHILGFIGLTDVTFIHAENQAREEAAVFFAAAAERIGGIAIDQDQHRAEIACCCLPRITKTSASGLHLFEAR
;
A
#
# COMPACT_ATOMS: atom_id res chain seq x y z
N MET A 1 7.68 -14.04 8.30
CA MET A 1 7.27 -15.00 7.26
C MET A 1 7.44 -16.36 7.89
N TYR A 2 6.39 -17.18 7.81
CA TYR A 2 6.42 -18.54 8.32
C TYR A 2 6.20 -19.49 7.15
N ASN A 3 7.05 -20.51 7.02
CA ASN A 3 6.98 -21.51 5.96
C ASN A 3 6.86 -20.89 4.55
N PHE A 4 7.72 -19.91 4.26
CA PHE A 4 7.94 -19.35 2.91
C PHE A 4 6.76 -18.62 2.25
N SER A 5 5.63 -18.45 2.92
CA SER A 5 4.42 -17.86 2.32
C SER A 5 3.63 -16.96 3.29
N ILE A 6 2.44 -16.54 2.87
CA ILE A 6 1.49 -15.77 3.67
C ILE A 6 0.83 -16.63 4.76
N PRO A 7 0.39 -16.02 5.88
CA PRO A 7 -0.40 -16.72 6.88
C PRO A 7 -1.72 -17.28 6.33
N SER A 8 -2.16 -18.43 6.83
CA SER A 8 -3.43 -19.04 6.43
C SER A 8 -4.65 -18.14 6.67
N SER A 9 -4.64 -17.39 7.78
CA SER A 9 -5.68 -16.40 8.08
C SER A 9 -5.74 -15.28 7.05
N LEU A 10 -4.58 -14.79 6.58
CA LEU A 10 -4.53 -13.79 5.51
C LEU A 10 -5.06 -14.36 4.20
N LYS A 11 -4.72 -15.62 3.86
CA LYS A 11 -5.28 -16.29 2.68
C LYS A 11 -6.80 -16.42 2.77
N ALA A 12 -7.32 -16.83 3.92
CA ALA A 12 -8.76 -16.93 4.15
C ALA A 12 -9.46 -15.57 4.02
N TRP A 13 -8.85 -14.48 4.51
CA TRP A 13 -9.36 -13.12 4.33
C TRP A 13 -9.35 -12.69 2.85
N ILE A 14 -8.27 -12.96 2.12
CA ILE A 14 -8.16 -12.70 0.68
C ILE A 14 -9.32 -13.38 -0.07
N ASP A 15 -9.61 -14.65 0.26
CA ASP A 15 -10.72 -15.40 -0.35
C ASP A 15 -12.10 -14.78 -0.09
N GLN A 16 -12.25 -13.99 0.97
CA GLN A 16 -13.49 -13.26 1.25
C GLN A 16 -13.62 -11.97 0.43
N ILE A 17 -12.51 -11.28 0.16
CA ILE A 17 -12.53 -9.98 -0.53
C ILE A 17 -12.42 -10.08 -2.05
N VAL A 18 -11.83 -11.16 -2.59
CA VAL A 18 -11.73 -11.38 -4.04
C VAL A 18 -13.07 -11.94 -4.51
N ARG A 19 -13.97 -11.05 -4.96
CA ARG A 19 -15.36 -11.36 -5.30
C ARG A 19 -15.77 -10.74 -6.63
N LEU A 20 -16.39 -11.57 -7.47
CA LEU A 20 -16.99 -11.11 -8.73
C LEU A 20 -18.07 -10.05 -8.47
N GLY A 21 -18.06 -9.00 -9.28
CA GLY A 21 -18.96 -7.85 -9.17
C GLY A 21 -18.66 -6.90 -8.01
N LYS A 22 -17.60 -7.14 -7.23
CA LYS A 22 -17.18 -6.28 -6.11
C LYS A 22 -15.76 -5.76 -6.28
N THR A 23 -14.80 -6.68 -6.38
CA THR A 23 -13.37 -6.36 -6.53
C THR A 23 -12.79 -6.86 -7.84
N VAL A 24 -13.44 -7.84 -8.46
CA VAL A 24 -13.12 -8.37 -9.79
C VAL A 24 -14.38 -8.32 -10.66
N GLY A 25 -14.22 -8.02 -11.94
CA GLY A 25 -15.27 -8.10 -12.96
C GLY A 25 -14.74 -8.75 -14.24
N TYR A 26 -15.52 -8.66 -15.32
CA TYR A 26 -15.11 -9.06 -16.66
C TYR A 26 -15.12 -7.86 -17.59
N GLY A 27 -14.00 -7.62 -18.25
CA GLY A 27 -13.87 -6.66 -19.34
C GLY A 27 -13.72 -7.37 -20.69
N PRO A 28 -13.57 -6.60 -21.79
CA PRO A 28 -13.42 -7.16 -23.14
C PRO A 28 -12.26 -8.14 -23.30
N ASN A 29 -11.23 -8.05 -22.45
CA ASN A 29 -10.01 -8.86 -22.48
C ASN A 29 -9.98 -9.94 -21.38
N GLY A 30 -11.10 -10.24 -20.72
CA GLY A 30 -11.19 -11.22 -19.63
C GLY A 30 -11.32 -10.58 -18.23
N PRO A 31 -10.91 -11.29 -17.15
CA PRO A 31 -11.01 -10.77 -15.80
C PRO A 31 -10.33 -9.41 -15.62
N GLN A 32 -11.02 -8.48 -14.96
CA GLN A 32 -10.55 -7.12 -14.72
C GLN A 32 -10.73 -6.73 -13.26
N GLY A 33 -9.66 -6.25 -12.63
CA GLY A 33 -9.71 -5.68 -11.29
C GLY A 33 -10.48 -4.35 -11.24
N LEU A 34 -11.25 -4.14 -10.18
CA LEU A 34 -12.14 -2.98 -10.03
C LEU A 34 -11.60 -1.89 -9.09
N LEU A 35 -10.47 -2.13 -8.40
CA LEU A 35 -9.96 -1.25 -7.34
C LEU A 35 -8.87 -0.25 -7.79
N ALA A 36 -8.90 0.20 -9.05
CA ALA A 36 -7.86 1.06 -9.61
C ALA A 36 -7.62 2.37 -8.83
N LYS A 37 -6.44 2.99 -9.05
CA LYS A 37 -6.01 4.28 -8.47
C LYS A 37 -5.90 4.30 -6.94
N LYS A 38 -5.53 3.16 -6.35
CA LYS A 38 -5.25 3.05 -4.93
C LYS A 38 -3.81 2.64 -4.71
N LYS A 39 -3.16 3.34 -3.77
CA LYS A 39 -1.83 2.98 -3.26
C LYS A 39 -1.98 1.93 -2.17
N VAL A 40 -1.14 0.90 -2.21
CA VAL A 40 -1.09 -0.16 -1.20
C VAL A 40 0.32 -0.27 -0.65
N VAL A 41 0.42 -0.42 0.66
CA VAL A 41 1.69 -0.71 1.33
C VAL A 41 1.60 -2.10 1.94
N VAL A 42 2.57 -2.95 1.63
CA VAL A 42 2.71 -4.29 2.20
C VAL A 42 3.97 -4.32 3.03
N ILE A 43 3.81 -4.51 4.34
CA ILE A 43 4.91 -4.61 5.28
C ILE A 43 5.03 -6.07 5.69
N THR A 44 6.24 -6.63 5.58
CA THR A 44 6.52 -8.02 5.95
C THR A 44 7.75 -8.09 6.84
N SER A 45 7.75 -9.03 7.78
CA SER A 45 8.96 -9.43 8.51
C SER A 45 9.42 -10.80 8.03
N ARG A 46 10.73 -11.03 7.94
CA ARG A 46 11.32 -12.28 7.43
C ARG A 46 12.59 -12.61 8.23
N GLU A 47 12.76 -13.88 8.56
CA GLU A 47 13.90 -14.34 9.35
C GLU A 47 15.22 -14.25 8.57
N GLY A 48 15.22 -14.69 7.32
CA GLY A 48 16.34 -14.54 6.38
C GLY A 48 16.09 -13.48 5.30
N ALA A 49 17.06 -13.37 4.39
CA ALA A 49 16.96 -12.54 3.19
C ALA A 49 16.44 -13.35 1.98
N TYR A 50 15.47 -12.80 1.27
CA TYR A 50 14.79 -13.45 0.12
C TYR A 50 14.69 -12.53 -1.10
N GLU A 51 15.25 -11.32 -1.04
CA GLU A 51 15.27 -10.40 -2.17
C GLU A 51 15.99 -10.98 -3.39
N LYS A 52 15.75 -10.35 -4.54
CA LYS A 52 16.36 -10.72 -5.81
C LYS A 52 17.89 -10.77 -5.73
N GLY A 53 18.48 -11.85 -6.21
CA GLY A 53 19.92 -12.10 -6.18
C GLY A 53 20.42 -12.81 -4.92
N THR A 54 19.55 -13.03 -3.92
CA THR A 54 19.92 -13.83 -2.74
C THR A 54 19.84 -15.33 -3.04
N ALA A 55 20.61 -16.14 -2.29
CA ALA A 55 20.57 -17.60 -2.44
C ALA A 55 19.19 -18.22 -2.14
N LYS A 56 18.30 -17.48 -1.45
CA LYS A 56 16.96 -17.92 -1.07
C LYS A 56 15.86 -17.22 -1.88
N GLU A 57 16.17 -16.45 -2.92
CA GLU A 57 15.19 -15.75 -3.77
C GLU A 57 14.06 -16.68 -4.23
N ALA A 58 14.40 -17.89 -4.68
CA ALA A 58 13.44 -18.88 -5.17
C ALA A 58 12.47 -19.41 -4.09
N PHE A 59 12.71 -19.11 -2.82
CA PHE A 59 11.87 -19.51 -1.69
C PHE A 59 10.94 -18.38 -1.21
N ASP A 60 10.85 -17.25 -1.93
CA ASP A 60 9.81 -16.26 -1.68
C ASP A 60 8.51 -16.61 -2.43
N PHE A 61 7.57 -17.25 -1.74
CA PHE A 61 6.19 -17.43 -2.23
C PHE A 61 5.24 -16.38 -1.64
N GLN A 62 5.73 -15.46 -0.81
CA GLN A 62 4.91 -14.48 -0.12
C GLN A 62 4.65 -13.26 -1.02
N GLU A 63 5.70 -12.59 -1.48
CA GLU A 63 5.56 -11.36 -2.25
C GLU A 63 5.02 -11.60 -3.66
N PRO A 64 5.50 -12.59 -4.45
CA PRO A 64 4.95 -12.85 -5.77
C PRO A 64 3.45 -13.16 -5.74
N TYR A 65 3.00 -13.94 -4.75
CA TYR A 65 1.58 -14.22 -4.55
C TYR A 65 0.78 -12.94 -4.26
N LEU A 66 1.26 -12.10 -3.32
CA LEU A 66 0.60 -10.85 -2.96
C LEU A 66 0.54 -9.87 -4.14
N ARG A 67 1.63 -9.70 -4.88
CA ARG A 67 1.64 -8.87 -6.11
C ARG A 67 0.63 -9.36 -7.12
N HIS A 68 0.57 -10.68 -7.34
CA HIS A 68 -0.37 -11.28 -8.27
C HIS A 68 -1.82 -11.03 -7.87
N ILE A 69 -2.19 -11.34 -6.62
CA ILE A 69 -3.59 -11.26 -6.18
C ILE A 69 -4.06 -9.81 -6.01
N LEU A 70 -3.20 -8.90 -5.56
CA LEU A 70 -3.50 -7.47 -5.49
C LEU A 70 -3.67 -6.88 -6.90
N GLY A 71 -2.77 -7.23 -7.83
CA GLY A 71 -2.89 -6.84 -9.23
C GLY A 71 -4.16 -7.38 -9.88
N PHE A 72 -4.55 -8.62 -9.56
CA PHE A 72 -5.79 -9.24 -10.04
C PHE A 72 -7.06 -8.47 -9.66
N ILE A 73 -7.10 -7.89 -8.45
CA ILE A 73 -8.21 -7.01 -8.02
C ILE A 73 -8.03 -5.54 -8.43
N GLY A 74 -6.96 -5.20 -9.16
CA GLY A 74 -6.71 -3.89 -9.76
C GLY A 74 -5.82 -2.96 -8.94
N LEU A 75 -5.18 -3.48 -7.88
CA LEU A 75 -4.24 -2.74 -7.03
C LEU A 75 -2.82 -2.94 -7.57
N THR A 76 -2.39 -2.04 -8.45
CA THR A 76 -1.09 -2.14 -9.14
C THR A 76 0.00 -1.27 -8.52
N ASP A 77 -0.37 -0.19 -7.83
CA ASP A 77 0.56 0.68 -7.10
C ASP A 77 0.82 0.11 -5.70
N VAL A 78 1.72 -0.87 -5.64
CA VAL A 78 2.04 -1.62 -4.41
C VAL A 78 3.49 -1.42 -4.01
N THR A 79 3.70 -0.78 -2.86
CA THR A 79 5.01 -0.63 -2.23
C THR A 79 5.22 -1.74 -1.20
N PHE A 80 6.31 -2.50 -1.35
CA PHE A 80 6.71 -3.52 -0.38
C PHE A 80 7.83 -3.00 0.51
N ILE A 81 7.74 -3.32 1.79
CA ILE A 81 8.77 -3.05 2.80
C ILE A 81 9.02 -4.36 3.54
N HIS A 82 10.27 -4.82 3.47
CA HIS A 82 10.70 -6.03 4.15
C HIS A 82 11.61 -5.68 5.32
N ALA A 83 11.20 -6.09 6.52
CA ALA A 83 12.10 -6.25 7.64
C ALA A 83 12.71 -7.66 7.56
N GLU A 84 13.75 -7.83 6.75
CA GLU A 84 14.47 -9.10 6.58
C GLU A 84 15.56 -9.30 7.65
N ASN A 85 16.19 -10.49 7.64
CA ASN A 85 17.33 -10.81 8.50
C ASN A 85 17.04 -10.74 10.01
N GLN A 86 15.81 -11.01 10.41
CA GLN A 86 15.38 -10.85 11.79
C GLN A 86 15.92 -11.90 12.79
N ALA A 87 16.60 -12.96 12.31
CA ALA A 87 17.36 -13.86 13.19
C ALA A 87 18.84 -13.49 13.36
N ARG A 88 19.33 -12.46 12.67
CA ARG A 88 20.72 -12.00 12.83
C ARG A 88 20.86 -11.15 14.08
N GLU A 89 22.08 -11.09 14.61
CA GLU A 89 22.40 -10.22 15.75
C GLU A 89 22.12 -8.74 15.42
N GLU A 90 22.31 -8.34 14.16
CA GLU A 90 22.04 -6.97 13.69
C GLU A 90 20.58 -6.71 13.30
N ALA A 91 19.63 -7.59 13.66
CA ALA A 91 18.21 -7.48 13.30
C ALA A 91 17.61 -6.09 13.60
N ALA A 92 18.05 -5.44 14.69
CA ALA A 92 17.61 -4.11 15.08
C ALA A 92 17.91 -3.03 14.01
N VAL A 93 19.03 -3.15 13.29
CA VAL A 93 19.41 -2.21 12.21
C VAL A 93 18.45 -2.37 11.03
N PHE A 94 18.21 -3.61 10.60
CA PHE A 94 17.27 -3.90 9.51
C PHE A 94 15.83 -3.50 9.85
N PHE A 95 15.43 -3.72 11.11
CA PHE A 95 14.13 -3.30 11.61
C PHE A 95 14.00 -1.76 11.62
N ALA A 96 15.02 -1.05 12.10
CA ALA A 96 15.02 0.42 12.13
C ALA A 96 14.94 1.03 10.72
N ALA A 97 15.69 0.49 9.76
CA ALA A 97 15.61 0.92 8.36
C ALA A 97 14.22 0.71 7.76
N ALA A 98 13.58 -0.43 8.05
CA ALA A 98 12.20 -0.67 7.64
C ALA A 98 11.21 0.32 8.30
N ALA A 99 11.38 0.60 9.59
CA ALA A 99 10.56 1.56 10.33
C ALA A 99 10.70 2.99 9.80
N GLU A 100 11.91 3.43 9.47
CA GLU A 100 12.16 4.74 8.84
C GLU A 100 11.42 4.84 7.49
N ARG A 101 11.52 3.80 6.67
CA ARG A 101 10.86 3.73 5.37
C ARG A 101 9.33 3.77 5.50
N ILE A 102 8.77 3.13 6.52
CA ILE A 102 7.34 3.21 6.86
C ILE A 102 6.97 4.65 7.28
N GLY A 103 7.78 5.29 8.11
CA GLY A 103 7.58 6.67 8.55
C GLY A 103 7.54 7.66 7.37
N GLY A 104 8.44 7.52 6.41
CA GLY A 104 8.45 8.33 5.19
C GLY A 104 7.16 8.22 4.37
N ILE A 105 6.61 7.01 4.23
CA ILE A 105 5.35 6.79 3.52
C ILE A 105 4.16 7.37 4.29
N ALA A 106 4.15 7.25 5.63
CA ALA A 106 3.08 7.84 6.44
C ALA A 106 3.02 9.36 6.26
N ILE A 107 4.17 10.03 6.22
CA ILE A 107 4.27 11.47 5.98
C ILE A 107 3.74 11.84 4.59
N ASP A 108 4.11 11.10 3.53
CA ASP A 108 3.57 11.31 2.16
C ASP A 108 2.04 11.20 2.12
N GLN A 109 1.48 10.20 2.80
CA GLN A 109 0.02 10.02 2.86
C GLN A 109 -0.68 11.16 3.62
N ASP A 110 -0.06 11.69 4.67
CA ASP A 110 -0.61 12.80 5.44
C ASP A 110 -0.51 14.13 4.69
N GLN A 111 0.59 14.38 3.98
CA GLN A 111 0.72 15.51 3.06
C GLN A 111 -0.33 15.44 1.94
N HIS A 112 -0.50 14.28 1.30
CA HIS A 112 -1.51 14.10 0.26
C HIS A 112 -2.94 14.33 0.78
N ARG A 113 -3.26 13.85 1.99
CA ARG A 113 -4.54 14.12 2.65
C ARG A 113 -4.73 15.60 2.97
N ALA A 114 -3.70 16.27 3.47
CA ALA A 114 -3.74 17.70 3.77
C ALA A 114 -3.91 18.55 2.50
N GLU A 115 -3.28 18.19 1.39
CA GLU A 115 -3.45 18.85 0.09
C GLU A 115 -4.88 18.71 -0.46
N ILE A 116 -5.46 17.51 -0.40
CA ILE A 116 -6.87 17.29 -0.76
C ILE A 116 -7.78 18.14 0.13
N ALA A 117 -7.56 18.13 1.45
CA ALA A 117 -8.32 18.94 2.39
C ALA A 117 -8.20 20.45 2.10
N CYS A 118 -7.00 20.94 1.78
CA CYS A 118 -6.74 22.34 1.43
C CYS A 118 -7.39 22.76 0.11
N CYS A 119 -7.40 21.88 -0.90
CA CYS A 119 -8.12 22.11 -2.16
C CYS A 119 -9.64 22.09 -2.00
N CYS A 120 -10.17 21.35 -1.02
CA CYS A 120 -11.61 21.28 -0.73
C CYS A 120 -12.10 22.35 0.25
N LEU A 121 -11.20 23.05 0.94
CA LEU A 121 -11.54 24.22 1.77
C LEU A 121 -11.78 25.43 0.84
N PRO A 122 -12.84 26.24 1.06
CA PRO A 122 -13.01 27.47 0.32
C PRO A 122 -11.77 28.33 0.50
N ARG A 123 -11.18 28.78 -0.62
CA ARG A 123 -10.01 29.66 -0.61
C ARG A 123 -10.41 30.97 0.07
N ILE A 124 -10.10 31.11 1.36
CA ILE A 124 -10.26 32.38 2.07
C ILE A 124 -9.21 33.33 1.49
N THR A 125 -9.57 34.05 0.44
CA THR A 125 -8.82 35.23 0.04
C THR A 125 -9.02 36.25 1.14
N LYS A 126 -7.90 36.72 1.73
CA LYS A 126 -7.94 37.81 2.72
C LYS A 126 -8.75 38.96 2.13
N THR A 127 -9.91 39.23 2.73
CA THR A 127 -10.78 40.32 2.32
C THR A 127 -10.12 41.62 2.78
N SER A 128 -9.89 42.52 1.82
CA SER A 128 -9.68 43.94 2.08
C SER A 128 -10.80 44.49 2.95
N ALA A 129 -10.51 45.53 3.74
CA ALA A 129 -11.25 46.06 4.89
C ALA A 129 -12.69 46.59 4.65
N SER A 130 -13.39 46.17 3.61
CA SER A 130 -14.80 46.49 3.35
C SER A 130 -15.63 45.21 3.38
N GLY A 131 -16.27 44.93 4.51
CA GLY A 131 -16.97 43.70 4.83
C GLY A 131 -18.22 43.42 3.99
N LEU A 132 -18.04 42.81 2.83
CA LEU A 132 -19.10 42.13 2.08
C LEU A 132 -18.60 40.72 1.69
N HIS A 133 -19.15 39.68 2.31
CA HIS A 133 -18.84 38.29 1.95
C HIS A 133 -19.73 37.85 0.80
N LEU A 134 -19.19 37.85 -0.42
CA LEU A 134 -19.80 37.15 -1.56
C LEU A 134 -19.26 35.72 -1.58
N PHE A 135 -20.11 34.75 -1.28
CA PHE A 135 -19.80 33.34 -1.46
C PHE A 135 -20.08 32.96 -2.92
N GLU A 136 -19.05 32.82 -3.75
CA GLU A 136 -19.18 32.12 -5.03
C GLU A 136 -19.10 30.61 -4.77
N ALA A 137 -20.24 29.94 -4.92
CA ALA A 137 -20.31 28.49 -5.03
C ALA A 137 -19.93 28.06 -6.46
N ARG A 138 -19.15 26.98 -6.57
CA ARG A 138 -19.05 26.20 -7.81
C ARG A 138 -20.17 25.19 -7.88
#